data_AF-A0A9P5HEZ3-F1
#
_entry.id   AF-A0A9P5HEZ3-F1
#
_cell.length_a   1.000
_cell.length_b   1.000
_cell.length_c   1.000
_cell.angle_alpha   90.00
_cell.angle_beta   90.00
_cell.angle_gamma   90.00
#
_symmetry.space_group_name_H-M   'P 1'
#
loop_
_entity.id
_entity.type
_entity.pdbx_description
1 polymer ?
#
loop_
_entity_poly.entity_id
_entity_poly.type
_entity_poly.pdbx_seq_one_letter_code
_entity_poly.pdbx_strand_id
1 'polypeptide(L)'
;MDFASKLLAGLDAAIKADLEPDRITKIQVLVLMHLHNDGRGGVDRSSSYLSQAISEAWSMSLHFKVAGNLDQEQCDFLWWSLRNFDRLNKPIMGAAPFIIDDTDISIKRIIPKDGNYRSQLMGVSLILGDLMATATKVYKASSTATVDDCQDFPELTELTSGIDFNSFHKSHRADLEPYTVDKRTEHGQTGQEVMEI
;
A
#
# COMPACT_ATOMS: atom_id res chain seq x y z
N MET A 1 -0.97 -5.60 -23.41
CA MET A 1 -1.61 -4.36 -22.89
C MET A 1 -3.07 -4.21 -23.32
N ASP A 2 -3.46 -4.61 -24.53
CA ASP A 2 -4.84 -4.42 -25.05
C ASP A 2 -5.97 -5.01 -24.17
N PHE A 3 -5.75 -6.19 -23.56
CA PHE A 3 -6.75 -6.82 -22.68
C PHE A 3 -7.09 -5.97 -21.44
N ALA A 4 -6.07 -5.48 -20.71
CA ALA A 4 -6.28 -4.77 -19.45
C ALA A 4 -7.00 -3.44 -19.67
N SER A 5 -6.64 -2.70 -20.72
CA SER A 5 -7.31 -1.44 -21.07
C SER A 5 -8.76 -1.65 -21.52
N LYS A 6 -9.04 -2.73 -22.28
CA LYS A 6 -10.43 -3.11 -22.66
C LYS A 6 -11.26 -3.51 -21.45
N LEU A 7 -10.68 -4.31 -20.55
CA LEU A 7 -11.33 -4.72 -19.32
C LEU A 7 -11.64 -3.49 -18.44
N LEU A 8 -10.68 -2.60 -18.27
CA LEU A 8 -10.88 -1.35 -17.52
C LEU A 8 -12.00 -0.50 -18.12
N ALA A 9 -12.03 -0.33 -19.44
CA ALA A 9 -13.09 0.43 -20.11
C ALA A 9 -14.47 -0.20 -19.90
N GLY A 10 -14.58 -1.53 -19.94
CA GLY A 10 -15.82 -2.24 -19.64
C GLY A 10 -16.27 -2.07 -18.19
N LEU A 11 -15.34 -2.21 -17.23
CA LEU A 11 -15.62 -1.99 -15.82
C LEU A 11 -16.03 -0.55 -15.52
N ASP A 12 -15.33 0.43 -16.10
CA ASP A 12 -15.65 1.86 -15.95
C ASP A 12 -17.06 2.18 -16.46
N ALA A 13 -17.46 1.62 -17.61
CA ALA A 13 -18.81 1.75 -18.13
C ALA A 13 -19.84 1.10 -17.19
N ALA A 14 -19.56 -0.09 -16.67
CA ALA A 14 -20.46 -0.80 -15.75
C ALA A 14 -20.65 -0.06 -14.41
N ILE A 15 -19.57 0.48 -13.84
CA ILE A 15 -19.62 1.30 -12.61
C ILE A 15 -20.41 2.58 -12.83
N LYS A 16 -20.19 3.28 -13.95
CA LYS A 16 -20.93 4.51 -14.29
C LYS A 16 -22.41 4.27 -14.59
N ALA A 17 -22.75 3.10 -15.09
CA ALA A 17 -24.14 2.67 -15.29
C ALA A 17 -24.76 2.06 -14.02
N ASP A 18 -24.04 2.05 -12.89
CA ASP A 18 -24.46 1.52 -11.58
C ASP A 18 -24.98 0.08 -11.66
N LEU A 19 -24.31 -0.76 -12.44
CA LEU A 19 -24.72 -2.15 -12.68
C LEU A 19 -24.37 -3.11 -11.53
N GLU A 20 -23.50 -2.69 -10.61
CA GLU A 20 -23.09 -3.49 -9.45
C GLU A 20 -23.89 -3.06 -8.20
N PRO A 21 -24.91 -3.83 -7.78
CA PRO A 21 -25.73 -3.48 -6.63
C PRO A 21 -25.04 -3.77 -5.29
N ASP A 22 -24.10 -4.72 -5.24
CA ASP A 22 -23.38 -5.02 -4.01
C ASP A 22 -22.27 -4.01 -3.77
N ARG A 23 -22.43 -3.20 -2.74
CA ARG A 23 -21.52 -2.09 -2.44
C ARG A 23 -20.12 -2.57 -2.06
N ILE A 24 -19.99 -3.73 -1.42
CA ILE A 24 -18.68 -4.33 -1.09
C ILE A 24 -17.94 -4.72 -2.38
N THR A 25 -18.62 -5.40 -3.30
CA THR A 25 -18.09 -5.77 -4.61
C THR A 25 -17.75 -4.52 -5.41
N LYS A 26 -18.60 -3.49 -5.40
CA LYS A 26 -18.32 -2.20 -6.05
C LYS A 26 -17.03 -1.56 -5.54
N ILE A 27 -16.81 -1.52 -4.22
CA ILE A 27 -15.56 -1.03 -3.61
C ILE A 27 -14.36 -1.87 -4.09
N GLN A 28 -14.47 -3.20 -4.08
CA GLN A 28 -13.40 -4.08 -4.53
C GLN A 28 -13.06 -3.87 -6.00
N VAL A 29 -14.07 -3.71 -6.87
CA VAL A 29 -13.88 -3.42 -8.30
C VAL A 29 -13.15 -2.08 -8.47
N LEU A 30 -13.58 -1.02 -7.78
CA LEU A 30 -12.90 0.28 -7.83
C LEU A 30 -11.43 0.20 -7.38
N VAL A 31 -11.13 -0.56 -6.33
CA VAL A 31 -9.75 -0.80 -5.87
C VAL A 31 -8.92 -1.56 -6.91
N LEU A 32 -9.49 -2.57 -7.56
CA LEU A 32 -8.78 -3.30 -8.62
C LEU A 32 -8.54 -2.42 -9.85
N MET A 33 -9.50 -1.57 -10.22
CA MET A 33 -9.35 -0.59 -11.29
C MET A 33 -8.27 0.44 -10.97
N HIS A 34 -8.13 0.85 -9.70
CA HIS A 34 -7.09 1.74 -9.23
C HIS A 34 -5.67 1.23 -9.55
N LEU A 35 -5.44 -0.08 -9.59
CA LEU A 35 -4.13 -0.66 -9.90
C LEU A 35 -3.68 -0.45 -11.36
N HIS A 36 -4.58 0.02 -12.23
CA HIS A 36 -4.24 0.34 -13.61
C HIS A 36 -4.01 1.86 -13.77
N ASN A 37 -2.73 2.26 -13.84
CA ASN A 37 -2.33 3.67 -13.98
C ASN A 37 -1.62 3.98 -15.31
N ASP A 38 -1.69 3.07 -16.28
CA ASP A 38 -1.04 3.22 -17.60
C ASP A 38 -1.69 4.33 -18.46
N GLY A 39 -0.87 4.91 -19.35
CA GLY A 39 -1.31 5.84 -20.38
C GLY A 39 -1.51 7.29 -19.89
N ARG A 40 -1.90 8.17 -20.83
CA ARG A 40 -2.13 9.59 -20.51
C ARG A 40 -3.31 9.73 -19.55
N GLY A 41 -3.06 10.41 -18.42
CA GLY A 41 -4.05 10.59 -17.34
C GLY A 41 -4.36 9.32 -16.56
N GLY A 42 -3.55 8.25 -16.70
CA GLY A 42 -3.74 7.00 -15.96
C GLY A 42 -3.61 7.19 -14.45
N VAL A 43 -2.64 8.00 -14.01
CA VAL A 43 -2.44 8.39 -12.60
C VAL A 43 -3.69 9.08 -12.02
N ASP A 44 -4.23 10.09 -12.71
CA ASP A 44 -5.41 10.82 -12.25
C ASP A 44 -6.64 9.91 -12.16
N ARG A 45 -6.82 9.03 -13.15
CA ARG A 45 -7.92 8.06 -13.18
C ARG A 45 -7.79 7.02 -12.06
N SER A 46 -6.60 6.48 -11.87
CA SER A 46 -6.25 5.57 -10.79
C SER A 46 -6.56 6.20 -9.43
N SER A 47 -6.14 7.45 -9.21
CA SER A 47 -6.45 8.22 -7.99
C SER A 47 -7.96 8.40 -7.79
N SER A 48 -8.69 8.72 -8.87
CA SER A 48 -10.14 8.88 -8.84
C SER A 48 -10.87 7.60 -8.41
N TYR A 49 -10.45 6.43 -8.90
CA TYR A 49 -11.06 5.15 -8.49
C TYR A 49 -10.80 4.83 -7.01
N LEU A 50 -9.58 5.08 -6.51
CA LEU A 50 -9.28 4.87 -5.10
C LEU A 50 -10.10 5.81 -4.20
N SER A 51 -10.20 7.08 -4.55
CA SER A 51 -11.00 8.07 -3.82
C SER A 51 -12.49 7.69 -3.77
N GLN A 52 -13.04 7.21 -4.90
CA GLN A 52 -14.41 6.67 -4.94
C GLN A 52 -14.57 5.45 -4.03
N ALA A 53 -13.63 4.50 -4.07
CA ALA A 53 -13.68 3.30 -3.23
C ALA A 53 -13.68 3.64 -1.73
N ILE A 54 -12.85 4.61 -1.33
CA ILE A 54 -12.75 5.07 0.06
C ILE A 54 -14.03 5.80 0.49
N SER A 55 -14.59 6.66 -0.37
CA SER A 55 -15.85 7.36 -0.12
C SER A 55 -17.03 6.40 0.08
N GLU A 56 -17.12 5.36 -0.77
CA GLU A 56 -18.11 4.28 -0.63
C GLU A 56 -17.90 3.50 0.68
N ALA A 57 -16.67 3.15 1.02
CA ALA A 57 -16.35 2.46 2.28
C ALA A 57 -16.68 3.30 3.53
N TRP A 58 -16.46 4.62 3.48
CA TRP A 58 -16.83 5.55 4.54
C TRP A 58 -18.34 5.64 4.72
N SER A 59 -19.09 5.79 3.64
CA SER A 59 -20.56 5.84 3.71
C SER A 59 -21.20 4.51 4.12
N MET A 60 -20.46 3.39 4.00
CA MET A 60 -20.81 2.10 4.61
C MET A 60 -20.36 1.94 6.06
N SER A 61 -19.62 2.90 6.61
CA SER A 61 -19.06 2.83 7.96
C SER A 61 -18.15 1.62 8.19
N LEU A 62 -17.40 1.17 7.17
CA LEU A 62 -16.51 -0.01 7.29
C LEU A 62 -15.36 0.18 8.32
N HIS A 63 -15.04 1.43 8.64
CA HIS A 63 -14.07 1.83 9.65
C HIS A 63 -14.61 1.75 11.09
N PHE A 64 -15.90 1.45 11.25
CA PHE A 64 -16.56 1.25 12.52
C PHE A 64 -16.79 -0.24 12.82
N LYS A 65 -16.64 -0.58 14.10
CA LYS A 65 -17.04 -1.90 14.59
C LYS A 65 -18.56 -1.94 14.77
N VAL A 66 -19.24 -2.73 13.94
CA VAL A 66 -20.69 -2.92 14.04
C VAL A 66 -20.99 -4.21 14.79
N ALA A 67 -21.75 -4.12 15.88
CA ALA A 67 -22.12 -5.30 16.66
C ALA A 67 -23.06 -6.21 15.85
N GLY A 68 -22.78 -7.52 15.82
CA GLY A 68 -23.61 -8.51 15.13
C GLY A 68 -23.38 -8.63 13.62
N ASN A 69 -22.41 -7.91 13.05
CA ASN A 69 -22.02 -8.08 11.65
C ASN A 69 -21.26 -9.41 11.46
N LEU A 70 -21.88 -10.36 10.75
CA LEU A 70 -21.27 -11.66 10.45
C LEU A 70 -20.07 -11.54 9.49
N ASP A 71 -20.04 -10.49 8.67
CA ASP A 71 -19.00 -10.24 7.68
C ASP A 71 -17.93 -9.26 8.16
N GLN A 72 -17.86 -9.00 9.48
CA GLN A 72 -16.98 -7.97 10.05
C GLN A 72 -15.51 -8.22 9.70
N GLU A 73 -15.03 -9.48 9.73
CA GLU A 73 -13.63 -9.76 9.38
C GLU A 73 -13.33 -9.38 7.92
N GLN A 74 -14.21 -9.70 6.98
CA GLN A 74 -14.04 -9.31 5.58
C GLN A 74 -14.04 -7.79 5.42
N CYS A 75 -14.93 -7.09 6.11
CA CYS A 75 -15.00 -5.63 6.12
C CYS A 75 -13.72 -5.00 6.69
N ASP A 76 -13.20 -5.54 7.79
CA ASP A 76 -11.95 -5.09 8.42
C ASP A 76 -10.78 -5.23 7.44
N PHE A 77 -10.66 -6.39 6.78
CA PHE A 77 -9.63 -6.60 5.76
C PHE A 77 -9.77 -5.63 4.59
N LEU A 78 -10.98 -5.35 4.12
CA LEU A 78 -11.21 -4.41 3.03
C LEU A 78 -10.81 -2.99 3.43
N TRP A 79 -11.21 -2.54 4.62
CA TRP A 79 -10.84 -1.23 5.17
C TRP A 79 -9.32 -1.07 5.28
N TRP A 80 -8.64 -2.04 5.91
CA TRP A 80 -7.18 -1.99 6.06
C TRP A 80 -6.46 -2.09 4.72
N SER A 81 -7.03 -2.78 3.72
CA SER A 81 -6.50 -2.78 2.35
C SER A 81 -6.60 -1.38 1.72
N LEU A 82 -7.76 -0.71 1.82
CA LEU A 82 -7.98 0.64 1.28
C LEU A 82 -7.01 1.66 1.88
N ARG A 83 -6.89 1.64 3.21
CA ARG A 83 -5.91 2.46 3.94
C ARG A 83 -4.50 2.19 3.46
N ASN A 84 -4.17 0.93 3.18
CA ASN A 84 -2.85 0.60 2.70
C ASN A 84 -2.60 1.07 1.26
N PHE A 85 -3.58 0.97 0.37
CA PHE A 85 -3.49 1.54 -0.98
C PHE A 85 -3.33 3.06 -0.95
N ASP A 86 -4.08 3.77 -0.09
CA ASP A 86 -3.93 5.22 0.10
C ASP A 86 -2.48 5.62 0.45
N ARG A 87 -1.80 4.80 1.25
CA ARG A 87 -0.41 5.04 1.65
C ARG A 87 0.61 4.62 0.60
N LEU A 88 0.52 3.38 0.12
CA LEU A 88 1.50 2.82 -0.82
C LEU A 88 1.45 3.48 -2.20
N ASN A 89 0.33 4.09 -2.56
CA ASN A 89 0.18 4.80 -3.83
C ASN A 89 0.86 6.19 -3.82
N LYS A 90 1.33 6.66 -2.67
CA LYS A 90 1.90 8.01 -2.50
C LYS A 90 3.08 8.34 -3.43
N PRO A 91 4.06 7.46 -3.67
CA PRO A 91 5.15 7.76 -4.61
C PRO A 91 4.67 7.99 -6.05
N ILE A 92 3.57 7.35 -6.44
CA ILE A 92 3.00 7.44 -7.79
C ILE A 92 2.18 8.74 -7.93
N MET A 93 1.47 9.13 -6.86
CA MET A 93 0.60 10.31 -6.83
C MET A 93 1.32 11.61 -6.44
N GLY A 94 2.60 11.53 -6.08
CA GLY A 94 3.42 12.68 -5.69
C GLY A 94 2.93 13.33 -4.38
N ALA A 95 2.60 14.62 -4.43
CA ALA A 95 2.31 15.43 -3.24
C ALA A 95 0.85 15.36 -2.74
N ALA A 96 0.01 14.48 -3.29
CA ALA A 96 -1.40 14.36 -2.88
C ALA A 96 -1.53 14.03 -1.37
N PRO A 97 -2.47 14.63 -0.62
CA PRO A 97 -2.70 14.26 0.77
C PRO A 97 -3.16 12.80 0.90
N PHE A 98 -2.94 12.20 2.07
CA PHE A 98 -3.59 10.93 2.39
C PHE A 98 -5.08 11.17 2.56
N ILE A 99 -5.89 10.27 2.03
CA ILE A 99 -7.35 10.34 2.12
C ILE A 99 -7.80 9.85 3.51
N ILE A 100 -7.18 8.80 4.04
CA ILE A 100 -7.58 8.18 5.30
C ILE A 100 -6.67 8.67 6.45
N ASP A 101 -7.28 9.31 7.46
CA ASP A 101 -6.66 9.55 8.75
C ASP A 101 -6.92 8.35 9.69
N ASP A 102 -5.86 7.85 10.33
CA ASP A 102 -5.99 6.74 11.27
C ASP A 102 -6.77 7.15 12.54
N THR A 103 -6.89 8.46 12.84
CA THR A 103 -7.70 8.94 13.98
C THR A 103 -9.18 8.67 13.83
N ASP A 104 -9.66 8.46 12.60
CA ASP A 104 -11.06 8.23 12.28
C ASP A 104 -11.42 6.73 12.28
N ILE A 105 -10.48 5.84 12.62
CA ILE A 105 -10.68 4.38 12.56
C ILE A 105 -10.96 3.83 13.97
N SER A 106 -12.07 3.12 14.15
CA SER A 106 -12.40 2.46 15.44
C SER A 106 -12.29 0.93 15.42
N ILE A 107 -12.12 0.32 14.24
CA ILE A 107 -11.81 -1.10 14.13
C ILE A 107 -10.35 -1.38 14.53
N LYS A 108 -10.11 -2.59 15.05
CA LYS A 108 -8.76 -3.00 15.43
C LYS A 108 -7.91 -3.19 14.19
N ARG A 109 -6.63 -2.82 14.30
CA ARG A 109 -5.62 -3.19 13.30
C ARG A 109 -5.51 -4.71 13.20
N ILE A 110 -5.34 -5.19 11.97
CA ILE A 110 -5.13 -6.61 11.71
C ILE A 110 -3.75 -7.00 12.23
N ILE A 111 -3.73 -7.98 13.15
CA ILE A 111 -2.53 -8.53 13.75
C ILE A 111 -2.19 -9.84 13.02
N PRO A 112 -0.93 -10.08 12.63
CA PRO A 112 -0.49 -11.36 12.12
C PRO A 112 -0.86 -12.50 13.07
N LYS A 113 -1.47 -13.56 12.53
CA LYS A 113 -1.79 -14.78 13.28
C LYS A 113 -1.02 -15.96 12.68
N ASP A 114 -0.49 -16.80 13.56
CA ASP A 114 0.19 -18.03 13.18
C ASP A 114 -0.72 -18.92 12.33
N GLY A 115 -0.17 -19.47 11.24
CA GLY A 115 -0.92 -20.30 10.29
C GLY A 115 -1.95 -19.56 9.42
N ASN A 116 -2.15 -18.24 9.59
CA ASN A 116 -3.07 -17.46 8.75
C ASN A 116 -2.31 -16.55 7.78
N TYR A 117 -2.09 -17.07 6.58
CA TYR A 117 -1.38 -16.40 5.49
C TYR A 117 -1.88 -14.98 5.20
N ARG A 118 -3.20 -14.80 5.12
CA ARG A 118 -3.83 -13.52 4.79
C ARG A 118 -3.52 -12.45 5.83
N SER A 119 -3.61 -12.79 7.12
CA SER A 119 -3.31 -11.87 8.21
C SER A 119 -1.82 -11.50 8.27
N GLN A 120 -0.94 -12.45 7.98
CA GLN A 120 0.50 -12.23 7.95
C GLN A 120 0.90 -11.31 6.79
N LEU A 121 0.39 -11.57 5.58
CA LEU A 121 0.62 -10.70 4.42
C LEU A 121 0.09 -9.28 4.68
N MET A 122 -1.10 -9.17 5.25
CA MET A 122 -1.67 -7.87 5.64
C MET A 122 -0.79 -7.17 6.68
N GLY A 123 -0.21 -7.91 7.64
CA GLY A 123 0.73 -7.38 8.61
C GLY A 123 1.92 -6.68 7.96
N VAL A 124 2.65 -7.39 7.09
CA VAL A 124 3.78 -6.80 6.33
C VAL A 124 3.32 -5.59 5.52
N SER A 125 2.20 -5.75 4.80
CA SER A 125 1.64 -4.71 3.94
C SER A 125 1.35 -3.41 4.71
N LEU A 126 0.75 -3.51 5.89
CA LEU A 126 0.44 -2.35 6.75
C LEU A 126 1.70 -1.69 7.33
N ILE A 127 2.73 -2.47 7.67
CA ILE A 127 4.03 -1.93 8.12
C ILE A 127 4.66 -1.12 6.99
N LEU A 128 4.66 -1.63 5.76
CA LEU A 128 5.15 -0.91 4.59
C LEU A 128 4.36 0.38 4.33
N GLY A 129 3.04 0.35 4.50
CA GLY A 129 2.21 1.57 4.42
C GLY A 129 2.58 2.61 5.48
N ASP A 130 2.87 2.21 6.72
CA ASP A 130 3.32 3.11 7.78
C ASP A 130 4.70 3.71 7.51
N LEU A 131 5.61 2.88 6.98
CA LEU A 131 6.92 3.33 6.55
C LEU A 131 6.80 4.33 5.41
N MET A 132 5.92 4.09 4.44
CA MET A 132 5.63 5.03 3.35
C MET A 132 5.08 6.36 3.88
N ALA A 133 4.14 6.32 4.82
CA ALA A 133 3.60 7.53 5.45
C ALA A 133 4.68 8.31 6.22
N THR A 134 5.64 7.62 6.82
CA THR A 134 6.77 8.24 7.53
C THR A 134 7.79 8.83 6.56
N ALA A 135 8.23 8.05 5.58
CA ALA A 135 9.18 8.46 4.55
C ALA A 135 8.68 9.66 3.74
N THR A 136 7.36 9.77 3.54
CA THR A 136 6.78 10.87 2.76
C THR A 136 6.55 12.15 3.55
N LYS A 137 6.78 12.17 4.88
CA LYS A 137 6.67 13.39 5.69
C LYS A 137 7.59 14.50 5.20
N VAL A 138 8.80 14.16 4.76
CA VAL A 138 9.80 15.13 4.28
C VAL A 138 9.35 15.87 3.01
N TYR A 139 8.46 15.26 2.22
CA TYR A 139 7.91 15.85 0.99
C TYR A 139 6.65 16.67 1.20
N LYS A 140 6.16 16.82 2.44
CA LYS A 140 5.00 17.67 2.72
C LYS A 140 5.37 19.14 2.51
N ALA A 141 4.43 19.94 2.00
CA ALA A 141 4.66 21.37 1.73
C ALA A 141 5.10 22.18 2.96
N SER A 142 4.69 21.75 4.16
CA SER A 142 5.08 22.37 5.43
C SER A 142 6.32 21.74 6.08
N SER A 143 7.01 20.83 5.39
CA SER A 143 8.18 20.14 5.93
C SER A 143 9.37 21.10 6.02
N THR A 144 9.98 21.15 7.20
CA THR A 144 11.28 21.79 7.42
C THR A 144 12.40 20.77 7.61
N ALA A 145 12.11 19.48 7.34
CA ALA A 145 13.05 18.39 7.52
C ALA A 145 14.22 18.53 6.54
N THR A 146 15.42 18.29 7.06
CA THR A 146 16.68 18.21 6.33
C THR A 146 17.06 16.75 6.12
N VAL A 147 18.13 16.50 5.35
CA VAL A 147 18.64 15.14 5.12
C VAL A 147 19.04 14.48 6.44
N ASP A 148 19.50 15.26 7.43
CA ASP A 148 19.93 14.78 8.75
C ASP A 148 18.74 14.33 9.63
N ASP A 149 17.50 14.69 9.26
CA ASP A 149 16.28 14.28 9.97
C ASP A 149 15.73 12.92 9.49
N CYS A 150 16.31 12.36 8.41
CA CYS A 150 15.94 11.05 7.89
C CYS A 150 16.43 9.94 8.84
N GLN A 151 15.49 9.13 9.34
CA GLN A 151 15.84 7.92 10.09
C GLN A 151 16.43 6.85 9.17
N ASP A 152 17.26 5.98 9.74
CA ASP A 152 17.72 4.79 9.03
C ASP A 152 16.53 3.95 8.55
N PHE A 153 16.63 3.46 7.31
CA PHE A 153 15.61 2.59 6.76
C PHE A 153 15.68 1.21 7.43
N PRO A 154 14.55 0.65 7.90
CA PRO A 154 14.56 -0.61 8.65
C PRO A 154 14.97 -1.80 7.78
N GLU A 155 15.61 -2.78 8.41
CA GLU A 155 15.96 -4.04 7.73
C GLU A 155 14.74 -4.93 7.52
N LEU A 156 14.80 -5.85 6.54
CA LEU A 156 13.72 -6.80 6.26
C LEU A 156 13.38 -7.67 7.48
N THR A 157 14.37 -8.03 8.28
CA THR A 157 14.22 -8.79 9.53
C THR A 157 13.41 -8.03 10.57
N GLU A 158 13.59 -6.71 10.66
CA GLU A 158 12.82 -5.83 11.53
C GLU A 158 11.38 -5.68 11.02
N LEU A 159 11.21 -5.48 9.71
CA LEU A 159 9.89 -5.36 9.06
C LEU A 159 9.04 -6.62 9.17
N THR A 160 9.67 -7.79 9.24
CA THR A 160 9.01 -9.10 9.32
C THR A 160 9.03 -9.70 10.72
N SER A 161 9.43 -8.93 11.73
CA SER A 161 9.44 -9.38 13.11
C SER A 161 8.04 -9.83 13.56
N GLY A 162 7.93 -11.05 14.07
CA GLY A 162 6.66 -11.66 14.46
C GLY A 162 5.79 -12.18 13.29
N ILE A 163 6.36 -12.25 12.07
CA ILE A 163 5.70 -12.79 10.88
C ILE A 163 6.50 -14.00 10.39
N ASP A 164 5.81 -15.10 10.07
CA ASP A 164 6.45 -16.27 9.47
C ASP A 164 6.69 -16.02 7.97
N PHE A 165 7.69 -15.18 7.68
CA PHE A 165 8.04 -14.78 6.32
C PHE A 165 8.41 -15.98 5.44
N ASN A 166 8.97 -17.05 6.03
CA ASN A 166 9.33 -18.26 5.28
C ASN A 166 8.13 -19.03 4.75
N SER A 167 6.96 -18.88 5.39
CA SER A 167 5.70 -19.45 4.90
C SER A 167 5.15 -18.75 3.66
N PHE A 168 5.70 -17.60 3.28
CA PHE A 168 5.18 -16.83 2.16
C PHE A 168 5.41 -17.55 0.83
N HIS A 169 4.45 -17.43 -0.08
CA HIS A 169 4.60 -17.91 -1.44
C HIS A 169 5.85 -17.27 -2.07
N LYS A 170 6.58 -18.04 -2.88
CA LYS A 170 7.88 -17.62 -3.42
C LYS A 170 7.81 -16.27 -4.14
N SER A 171 6.73 -16.00 -4.87
CA SER A 171 6.55 -14.71 -5.55
C SER A 171 6.49 -13.53 -4.57
N HIS A 172 5.76 -13.67 -3.46
CA HIS A 172 5.61 -12.57 -2.49
C HIS A 172 6.90 -12.32 -1.71
N ARG A 173 7.74 -13.35 -1.53
CA ARG A 173 9.08 -13.19 -0.95
C ARG A 173 10.04 -12.50 -1.92
N ALA A 174 10.03 -12.93 -3.19
CA ALA A 174 10.91 -12.38 -4.20
C ALA A 174 10.73 -10.86 -4.38
N ASP A 175 9.50 -10.34 -4.17
CA ASP A 175 9.23 -8.90 -4.23
C ASP A 175 9.85 -8.11 -3.05
N LEU A 176 10.20 -8.77 -1.94
CA LEU A 176 10.73 -8.16 -0.71
C LEU A 176 12.21 -8.49 -0.44
N GLU A 177 12.73 -9.56 -1.05
CA GLU A 177 14.13 -10.00 -0.97
C GLU A 177 15.19 -9.04 -1.58
N PRO A 178 14.94 -8.20 -2.62
CA PRO A 178 15.99 -7.34 -3.19
C PRO A 178 16.53 -6.27 -2.23
N TYR A 179 15.91 -6.08 -1.05
CA TYR A 179 16.38 -5.16 0.00
C TYR A 179 17.46 -5.76 0.92
N THR A 180 17.94 -6.98 0.66
CA THR A 180 19.10 -7.58 1.35
C THR A 180 20.41 -7.16 0.68
N VAL A 181 20.76 -5.88 0.73
CA VAL A 181 22.10 -5.43 0.33
C VAL A 181 23.09 -5.79 1.45
N ASP A 182 23.96 -6.75 1.18
CA ASP A 182 25.10 -7.12 2.02
C ASP A 182 26.06 -5.92 2.15
N LYS A 183 26.09 -5.26 3.32
CA LYS A 183 27.02 -4.13 3.60
C LYS A 183 28.50 -4.56 3.70
N ARG A 184 28.88 -5.78 3.27
CA ARG A 184 30.26 -6.28 3.41
C ARG A 184 31.26 -5.87 2.32
N THR A 185 30.87 -5.12 1.29
CA THR A 185 31.79 -4.80 0.17
C THR A 185 32.34 -3.38 0.09
N GLU A 186 32.11 -2.50 1.07
CA GLU A 186 32.62 -1.11 1.01
C GLU A 186 33.72 -0.74 2.01
N HIS A 187 34.35 -1.70 2.69
CA HIS A 187 35.56 -1.42 3.49
C HIS A 187 36.71 -2.34 3.07
N GLY A 188 37.35 -1.98 1.96
CA GLY A 188 38.59 -2.65 1.56
C GLY A 188 39.12 -2.22 0.21
N GLN A 189 39.52 -0.96 0.04
CA GLN A 189 40.68 -0.59 -0.77
C GLN A 189 41.04 0.89 -0.57
N THR A 190 41.90 1.14 0.41
CA THR A 190 42.71 2.35 0.50
C THR A 190 44.08 2.08 -0.15
N GLY A 191 44.46 2.93 -1.11
CA GLY A 191 45.84 3.25 -1.49
C GLY A 191 46.45 2.41 -2.63
N GLN A 192 46.71 3.01 -3.80
CA GLN A 192 48.00 3.62 -4.14
C GLN A 192 47.95 4.34 -5.51
N GLU A 193 48.58 5.52 -5.57
CA GLU A 193 48.87 6.35 -6.76
C GLU A 193 49.55 5.56 -7.90
N VAL A 194 49.37 5.98 -9.17
CA VAL A 194 50.44 6.57 -10.02
C VAL A 194 49.82 7.42 -11.16
N MET A 195 50.39 8.60 -11.33
CA MET A 195 50.22 9.62 -12.38
C MET A 195 50.97 9.25 -13.68
N GLU A 196 50.33 9.41 -14.84
CA GLU A 196 50.88 9.64 -16.21
C GLU A 196 49.70 9.48 -17.20
N ILE A 197 49.37 10.37 -18.15
CA ILE A 197 50.05 11.46 -18.88
C ILE A 197 49.04 12.59 -19.11
#